data_AF-A0A914N6L7-F1
#
_entry.id   AF-A0A914N6L7-F1
#
_cell.length_a   1.000
_cell.length_b   1.000
_cell.length_c   1.000
_cell.angle_alpha   90.00
_cell.angle_beta   90.00
_cell.angle_gamma   90.00
#
_symmetry.space_group_name_H-M   'P 1'
#
loop_
_entity.id
_entity.type
_entity.pdbx_description
1 polymer ?
#
loop_
_entity_poly.entity_id
_entity_poly.type
_entity_poly.pdbx_seq_one_letter_code
_entity_poly.pdbx_strand_id
1 'polypeptide(L)'
;MSGFSLQFQSGLVLESFHIEPENLSLRRLKQEAVDFVNKHHPKQRLGDRLADHILLYKHDPRSVNILQLIQSADEISEGCLLEIVISRGF
;
A
#
# COMPACT_ATOMS: atom_id res chain seq x y z
N MET A 1 20.19 -2.72 -9.06
CA MET A 1 19.79 -2.23 -7.72
C MET A 1 18.89 -3.32 -7.17
N SER A 2 19.27 -3.92 -6.04
CA SER A 2 18.55 -5.06 -5.46
C SER A 2 17.43 -4.53 -4.57
N GLY A 3 16.19 -4.55 -5.04
CA GLY A 3 15.04 -4.09 -4.26
C GLY A 3 13.75 -4.37 -5.00
N PHE A 4 12.63 -4.00 -4.38
CA PHE A 4 11.31 -4.23 -4.96
C PHE A 4 10.77 -2.95 -5.59
N SER A 5 10.43 -2.99 -6.88
CA SER A 5 9.64 -1.95 -7.54
C SER A 5 8.16 -2.31 -7.40
N LEU A 6 7.44 -1.51 -6.63
CA LEU A 6 6.05 -1.74 -6.25
C LEU A 6 5.16 -0.60 -6.74
N GLN A 7 3.86 -0.83 -6.69
CA GLN A 7 2.86 0.18 -7.04
C GLN A 7 1.81 0.30 -5.95
N PHE A 8 1.45 1.53 -5.59
CA PHE A 8 0.27 1.82 -4.79
C PHE A 8 -0.86 2.35 -5.67
N GLN A 9 -2.07 1.89 -5.40
CA GLN A 9 -3.30 2.44 -5.95
C GLN A 9 -4.26 2.87 -4.84
N SER A 10 -4.94 3.99 -5.03
CA SER A 10 -6.13 4.36 -4.26
C SER A 10 -7.12 5.04 -5.20
N GLY A 11 -8.25 4.38 -5.44
CA GLY A 11 -9.23 4.87 -6.40
C GLY A 11 -8.63 4.97 -7.81
N LEU A 12 -8.48 6.21 -8.31
CA LEU A 12 -7.94 6.48 -9.66
C LEU A 12 -6.45 6.89 -9.65
N VAL A 13 -5.84 7.00 -8.47
CA VAL A 13 -4.43 7.39 -8.35
C VAL A 13 -3.57 6.14 -8.27
N LEU A 14 -2.56 6.07 -9.13
CA LEU A 14 -1.56 5.00 -9.19
C LEU A 14 -0.16 5.61 -9.13
N GLU A 15 0.69 5.15 -8.22
CA GLU A 15 2.07 5.62 -8.07
C GLU A 15 3.03 4.46 -7.83
N SER A 16 4.19 4.49 -8.49
CA SER A 16 5.25 3.49 -8.29
C SER A 16 6.25 3.97 -7.24
N PHE A 17 6.75 3.05 -6.42
CA PHE A 17 7.77 3.32 -5.43
C PHE A 17 8.77 2.15 -5.34
N HIS A 18 9.95 2.43 -4.79
CA HIS A 18 10.99 1.43 -4.57
C HIS A 18 11.18 1.18 -3.08
N ILE A 19 11.35 -0.08 -2.70
CA ILE A 19 11.66 -0.46 -1.32
C ILE A 19 12.79 -1.48 -1.30
N GLU A 20 13.82 -1.19 -0.52
CA GLU A 20 14.93 -2.11 -0.31
C GLU A 20 14.45 -3.34 0.50
N PRO A 21 14.98 -4.54 0.25
CA PRO A 21 14.51 -5.78 0.88
C PRO A 21 14.58 -5.75 2.41
N GLU A 22 15.62 -5.15 2.98
CA GLU A 22 15.79 -4.99 4.43
C GLU A 22 14.72 -4.09 5.07
N ASN A 23 14.09 -3.23 4.28
CA ASN A 23 13.04 -2.33 4.73
C ASN A 23 11.64 -2.90 4.50
N LEU A 24 11.52 -4.03 3.79
CA LEU A 24 10.26 -4.64 3.45
C LEU A 24 9.59 -5.21 4.72
N SER A 25 8.61 -4.46 5.22
CA SER A 25 7.77 -4.88 6.33
C SER A 25 6.36 -4.29 6.15
N LEU A 26 5.34 -4.95 6.69
CA LEU A 26 3.98 -4.43 6.65
C LEU A 26 3.86 -3.04 7.29
N ARG A 27 4.60 -2.81 8.39
CA ARG A 27 4.65 -1.49 9.04
C ARG A 27 5.20 -0.43 8.09
N ARG A 28 6.30 -0.72 7.39
CA ARG A 28 6.90 0.22 6.44
C ARG A 28 5.98 0.50 5.26
N LEU A 29 5.36 -0.53 4.68
CA LEU A 29 4.39 -0.39 3.59
C LEU A 29 3.18 0.46 4.00
N LYS A 30 2.66 0.27 5.22
CA LYS A 30 1.59 1.12 5.75
C LYS A 30 2.02 2.57 5.92
N GLN A 31 3.26 2.82 6.34
CA GLN A 31 3.79 4.18 6.45
C GLN A 31 3.88 4.87 5.08
N GLU A 32 4.42 4.16 4.07
CA GLU A 32 4.47 4.67 2.70
C GLU A 32 3.06 4.93 2.14
N ALA A 33 2.08 4.07 2.47
CA ALA A 33 0.68 4.28 2.11
C ALA A 33 0.06 5.51 2.81
N VAL A 34 0.42 5.80 4.07
CA VAL A 34 0.04 7.05 4.75
C VAL A 34 0.58 8.26 3.99
N ASP A 35 1.85 8.22 3.60
CA ASP A 35 2.51 9.32 2.88
C ASP A 35 1.86 9.53 1.51
N PHE A 36 1.56 8.45 0.79
CA PHE A 36 0.78 8.46 -0.45
C PHE A 36 -0.59 9.11 -0.24
N VAL A 37 -1.36 8.69 0.76
CA VAL A 37 -2.71 9.22 1.00
C VAL A 37 -2.65 10.70 1.38
N ASN A 38 -1.71 11.11 2.24
CA ASN A 38 -1.54 12.51 2.63
C ASN A 38 -1.14 13.40 1.44
N LYS A 39 -0.29 12.89 0.54
CA LYS A 39 0.10 13.57 -0.69
C LYS A 39 -1.09 13.83 -1.62
N HIS A 40 -1.96 12.83 -1.80
CA HIS A 40 -3.06 12.88 -2.77
C HIS A 40 -4.40 13.39 -2.18
N HIS A 41 -4.57 13.35 -0.86
CA HIS A 41 -5.74 13.83 -0.13
C HIS A 41 -5.41 14.82 1.00
N PRO A 42 -4.61 15.88 0.75
CA PRO A 42 -4.07 16.76 1.80
C PRO A 42 -5.14 17.53 2.59
N LYS A 43 -6.35 17.68 2.02
CA LYS A 43 -7.45 18.42 2.67
C LYS A 43 -8.13 17.66 3.80
N GLN A 44 -7.99 16.33 3.85
CA GLN A 44 -8.73 15.52 4.83
C GLN A 44 -8.07 15.46 6.22
N ARG A 45 -6.82 15.94 6.38
CA ARG A 45 -6.08 15.99 7.67
C ARG A 45 -6.23 14.70 8.49
N LEU A 46 -5.94 13.56 7.84
CA LEU A 46 -6.23 12.24 8.38
C LEU A 46 -5.36 11.87 9.63
N GLY A 47 -4.30 12.64 9.90
CA GLY A 47 -3.54 12.60 11.16
C GLY A 47 -2.75 11.31 11.40
N ASP A 48 -2.11 11.22 12.57
CA ASP A 48 -1.15 10.16 12.91
C ASP A 48 -1.77 8.76 13.05
N ARG A 49 -3.10 8.69 13.19
CA ARG A 49 -3.83 7.42 13.36
C ARG A 49 -4.19 6.74 12.04
N LEU A 50 -3.95 7.38 10.90
CA LEU A 50 -4.31 6.84 9.59
C LEU A 50 -3.66 5.46 9.34
N ALA A 51 -2.43 5.23 9.80
CA ALA A 51 -1.74 3.95 9.65
C ALA A 51 -2.52 2.77 10.25
N ASP A 52 -3.26 2.99 11.34
CA ASP A 52 -4.07 1.97 12.00
C ASP A 52 -5.30 1.59 11.15
N HIS A 53 -5.78 2.53 10.34
CA HIS A 53 -6.98 2.36 9.51
C HIS A 53 -6.68 1.94 8.07
N ILE A 54 -5.42 2.00 7.62
CA ILE A 54 -5.01 1.51 6.31
C ILE A 54 -4.99 -0.02 6.26
N LEU A 55 -5.70 -0.53 5.26
CA LEU A 55 -5.64 -1.90 4.78
C LEU A 55 -4.92 -1.92 3.43
N LEU A 56 -4.02 -2.87 3.25
CA LEU A 56 -3.32 -3.08 1.99
C LEU A 56 -3.78 -4.38 1.37
N TYR A 57 -4.28 -4.30 0.14
CA TYR A 57 -4.66 -5.47 -0.64
C TYR A 57 -3.73 -5.63 -1.82
N LYS A 58 -3.30 -6.85 -2.11
CA LYS A 58 -2.64 -7.16 -3.39
C LYS A 58 -3.68 -7.59 -4.41
N HIS A 59 -3.45 -7.26 -5.67
CA HIS A 59 -4.20 -7.87 -6.77
C HIS A 59 -3.74 -9.33 -6.97
N ASP A 60 -4.69 -10.25 -7.13
CA ASP A 60 -4.36 -11.63 -7.49
C ASP A 60 -3.85 -11.66 -8.95
N PRO A 61 -2.61 -12.12 -9.20
CA PRO A 61 -2.05 -12.15 -10.56
C PRO A 61 -2.80 -13.13 -11.49
N ARG A 62 -3.60 -14.03 -10.94
CA ARG A 62 -4.42 -14.99 -11.69
C ARG A 62 -5.84 -14.50 -11.93
N SER A 63 -6.26 -13.38 -11.32
CA SER A 63 -7.61 -12.87 -11.43
C SER A 63 -7.68 -11.35 -11.26
N VAL A 64 -8.01 -10.65 -12.35
CA VAL A 64 -7.99 -9.18 -12.44
C VAL A 64 -8.94 -8.47 -11.47
N ASN A 65 -9.93 -9.16 -10.91
CA ASN A 65 -10.98 -8.60 -10.06
C ASN A 65 -10.94 -9.09 -8.61
N ILE A 66 -9.86 -9.76 -8.21
CA ILE A 66 -9.68 -10.25 -6.83
C ILE A 66 -8.61 -9.44 -6.12
N LEU A 67 -9.02 -8.88 -4.97
CA LEU A 67 -8.15 -8.22 -4.01
C LEU A 67 -7.97 -9.13 -2.80
N GLN A 68 -6.73 -9.34 -2.37
CA GLN A 68 -6.37 -10.17 -1.23
C GLN A 68 -5.70 -9.31 -0.16
N LEU A 69 -6.24 -9.31 1.05
CA LEU A 69 -5.65 -8.58 2.18
C LEU A 69 -4.26 -9.16 2.47
N ILE A 70 -3.24 -8.31 2.54
CA ILE A 70 -1.89 -8.73 2.85
C ILE A 70 -1.76 -8.96 4.36
N GLN A 71 -1.26 -10.13 4.75
CA GLN A 71 -1.05 -10.52 6.15
C GLN A 71 0.43 -10.59 6.54
N SER A 72 1.32 -10.78 5.56
CA SER A 72 2.78 -10.72 5.75
C SER A 72 3.48 -9.98 4.62
N ALA A 73 4.67 -9.45 4.92
CA ALA A 73 5.58 -8.89 3.92
C ALA A 73 6.09 -9.93 2.91
N ASP A 74 6.10 -11.22 3.29
CA ASP A 74 6.52 -12.33 2.42
C ASP A 74 5.59 -12.55 1.22
N GLU A 75 4.40 -11.96 1.26
CA GLU A 75 3.43 -12.01 0.16
C GLU A 75 3.73 -10.99 -0.95
N ILE A 76 4.71 -10.12 -0.74
CA ILE A 76 5.09 -9.06 -1.67
C ILE A 76 6.15 -9.58 -2.63
N SER A 77 5.92 -9.37 -3.92
CA SER A 77 6.87 -9.68 -4.99
C SER A 77 7.14 -8.44 -5.85
N GLU A 78 8.21 -8.49 -6.64
CA GLU A 78 8.50 -7.46 -7.64
C GLU A 78 7.28 -7.18 -8.53
N GLY A 79 6.98 -5.90 -8.74
CA GLY A 79 5.85 -5.46 -9.55
C GLY A 79 4.48 -5.62 -8.90
N CYS A 80 4.39 -5.97 -7.61
CA CYS A 80 3.11 -6.05 -6.92
C CYS A 80 2.37 -4.72 -6.95
N LEU A 81 1.10 -4.78 -7.36
CA LEU A 81 0.14 -3.69 -7.21
C LEU A 81 -0.61 -3.83 -5.90
N LEU A 82 -0.50 -2.82 -5.05
CA LEU A 82 -1.08 -2.73 -3.72
C LEU A 82 -2.20 -1.68 -3.70
N GLU A 83 -3.45 -2.13 -3.54
CA GLU A 83 -4.60 -1.25 -3.32
C GLU A 83 -4.63 -0.81 -1.85
N ILE A 84 -4.65 0.51 -1.65
CA ILE A 84 -4.79 1.17 -0.35
C ILE A 84 -6.28 1.38 -0.09
N VAL A 85 -6.79 0.74 0.95
CA VAL A 85 -8.17 0.90 1.40
C VAL A 85 -8.18 1.45 2.82
N ILE A 86 -8.96 2.50 3.06
CA ILE A 86 -9.19 3.03 4.41
C ILE A 86 -10.40 2.30 5.00
N SER A 87 -10.20 1.61 6.12
CA SER A 87 -11.25 0.84 6.80
C SER A 87 -12.41 1.72 7.30
N ARG A 88 -13.62 1.16 7.36
CA ARG A 88 -14.77 1.82 7.97
C ARG A 88 -14.48 2.08 9.45
N GLY A 89 -14.48 3.35 9.86
CA GLY A 89 -14.18 3.78 11.23
C GLY A 89 -13.09 4.83 11.35
N PHE A 90 -12.51 5.27 10.22
CA PHE A 90 -11.76 6.52 10.13
C PHE A 90 -12.70 7.74 10.25
#